data_AF-A0A414AQ63-F1
#
_entry.id   AF-A0A414AQ63-F1
#
_cell.length_a   1.000
_cell.length_b   1.000
_cell.length_c   1.000
_cell.angle_alpha   90.00
_cell.angle_beta   90.00
_cell.angle_gamma   90.00
#
_symmetry.space_group_name_H-M   'P 1'
#
loop_
_entity.id
_entity.type
_entity.pdbx_description
1 polymer ?
#
loop_
_entity_poly.entity_id
_entity_poly.type
_entity_poly.pdbx_seq_one_letter_code
_entity_poly.pdbx_strand_id
1 'polypeptide(L)'
;MIILKLHNDVTPEKLIKAGFRQQSENKLLFRMRDRLYKDTISLSIKIDLSKEPDEQIEWYVIDNNTGMSYSTFYFTPNSCKDLVRDTVYRTFREVLNELDKREVLYMDGDENGNKNSKI
;
A
#
# COMPACT_ATOMS: atom_id res chain seq x y z
N MET A 1 -9.43 9.65 -4.22
CA MET A 1 -8.00 9.61 -3.86
C MET A 1 -7.83 8.47 -2.87
N ILE A 2 -6.85 7.58 -3.05
CA ILE A 2 -6.65 6.45 -2.13
C ILE A 2 -5.81 6.94 -0.96
N ILE A 3 -6.35 6.84 0.25
CA ILE A 3 -5.69 7.23 1.49
C ILE A 3 -5.46 5.95 2.29
N LEU A 4 -4.22 5.73 2.75
CA LEU A 4 -3.87 4.60 3.58
C LEU A 4 -3.66 5.07 5.02
N LYS A 5 -4.11 4.27 5.99
CA LYS A 5 -3.91 4.51 7.42
C LYS A 5 -3.34 3.27 8.09
N LEU A 6 -2.57 3.47 9.14
CA LEU A 6 -2.15 2.38 10.03
C LEU A 6 -3.29 2.04 10.99
N HIS A 7 -3.35 0.78 11.39
CA HIS A 7 -4.10 0.39 12.58
C HIS A 7 -3.42 0.93 13.85
N ASN A 8 -4.18 1.15 14.92
CA ASN A 8 -3.65 1.79 16.15
C ASN A 8 -2.54 0.98 16.83
N ASP A 9 -2.62 -0.36 16.77
CA ASP A 9 -1.71 -1.27 17.49
C ASP A 9 -0.62 -1.87 16.58
N VAL A 10 -0.18 -1.09 15.58
CA VAL A 10 0.89 -1.52 14.66
C VAL A 10 2.23 -1.45 15.37
N THR A 11 2.95 -2.58 15.39
CA THR A 11 4.31 -2.67 15.92
C THR A 11 5.31 -3.02 14.81
N PRO A 12 6.61 -2.72 15.00
CA PRO A 12 7.68 -3.21 14.12
C PRO A 12 7.59 -4.71 13.79
N GLU A 13 7.25 -5.55 14.77
CA GLU A 13 7.13 -7.00 14.57
C GLU A 13 5.94 -7.36 13.69
N LYS A 14 4.79 -6.67 13.83
CA LYS A 14 3.63 -6.85 12.93
C LYS A 14 4.01 -6.48 11.50
N LEU A 15 4.72 -5.36 11.30
CA LEU A 15 5.22 -4.93 9.99
C LEU A 15 6.14 -5.97 9.36
N ILE A 16 7.12 -6.47 10.11
CA ILE A 16 8.06 -7.48 9.62
C ILE A 16 7.34 -8.78 9.25
N LYS A 17 6.41 -9.26 10.10
CA LYS A 17 5.59 -10.45 9.81
C LYS A 17 4.68 -10.26 8.59
N ALA A 18 4.25 -9.03 8.32
CA ALA A 18 3.48 -8.68 7.14
C ALA A 18 4.32 -8.56 5.86
N GLY A 19 5.65 -8.72 5.94
CA GLY A 19 6.54 -8.71 4.78
C GLY A 19 7.26 -7.38 4.55
N PHE A 20 7.12 -6.40 5.45
CA PHE A 20 7.93 -5.19 5.40
C PHE A 20 9.36 -5.48 5.83
N ARG A 21 10.32 -4.90 5.12
CA ARG A 21 11.73 -4.95 5.49
C ARG A 21 12.08 -3.68 6.24
N GLN A 22 12.64 -3.85 7.43
CA GLN A 22 13.24 -2.77 8.20
C GLN A 22 14.52 -2.26 7.49
N GLN A 23 14.69 -0.94 7.41
CA GLN A 23 15.92 -0.36 6.87
C GLN A 23 17.02 -0.38 7.95
N SER A 24 18.24 -0.74 7.56
CA SER A 24 19.37 -0.93 8.49
C SER A 24 19.77 0.37 9.21
N GLU A 25 19.70 1.49 8.51
CA GLU A 25 20.11 2.81 9.02
C GLU A 25 19.04 3.48 9.89
N ASN A 26 17.75 3.19 9.61
CA ASN A 26 16.64 3.69 10.40
C ASN A 26 15.69 2.53 10.77
N LYS A 27 15.78 2.08 12.02
CA LYS A 27 14.98 0.97 12.56
C LYS A 27 13.48 1.28 12.63
N LEU A 28 13.07 2.54 12.52
CA LEU A 28 11.67 2.94 12.47
C LEU A 28 11.13 3.05 11.04
N LEU A 29 11.99 2.82 10.04
CA LEU A 29 11.65 2.88 8.63
C LEU A 29 11.48 1.48 8.04
N PHE A 30 10.30 1.22 7.50
CA PHE A 30 9.88 -0.06 6.95
C PHE A 30 9.47 0.12 5.49
N ARG A 31 9.86 -0.84 4.64
CA ARG A 31 9.45 -0.84 3.23
C ARG A 31 8.99 -2.21 2.77
N MET A 32 7.85 -2.25 2.11
CA MET A 32 7.38 -3.41 1.37
C MET A 32 7.37 -3.08 -0.12
N ARG A 33 7.71 -4.07 -0.94
CA ARG A 33 7.52 -4.01 -2.39
C ARG A 33 6.81 -5.28 -2.84
N ASP A 34 5.74 -5.11 -3.60
CA ASP A 34 4.94 -6.22 -4.13
C ASP A 34 4.66 -6.03 -5.61
N ARG A 35 4.39 -7.11 -6.34
CA ARG A 35 4.11 -7.09 -7.78
C ARG A 35 2.61 -6.95 -8.01
N LEU A 36 2.20 -5.92 -8.74
CA LEU A 36 0.79 -5.71 -9.08
C LEU A 36 0.42 -6.30 -10.44
N TYR A 37 1.35 -6.28 -11.40
CA TYR A 37 1.16 -6.83 -12.73
C TYR A 37 2.47 -7.36 -13.31
N LYS A 38 2.59 -8.70 -13.35
CA LYS A 38 3.78 -9.42 -13.80
C LYS A 38 5.05 -8.84 -13.13
N ASP A 39 6.14 -8.73 -13.87
CA ASP A 39 7.37 -8.05 -13.43
C ASP A 39 7.43 -6.58 -13.88
N THR A 40 6.34 -6.05 -14.43
CA THR A 40 6.32 -4.72 -15.04
C THR A 40 5.78 -3.62 -14.12
N ILE A 41 4.88 -3.93 -13.20
CA ILE A 41 4.30 -2.93 -12.29
C ILE A 41 4.37 -3.43 -10.86
N SER A 42 4.94 -2.61 -9.97
CA SER A 42 5.11 -2.90 -8.55
C SER A 42 4.42 -1.86 -7.66
N LEU A 43 3.95 -2.30 -6.50
CA LEU A 43 3.60 -1.44 -5.37
C LEU A 43 4.84 -1.27 -4.48
N SER A 44 5.08 -0.05 -4.01
CA SER A 44 6.01 0.24 -2.92
C SER A 44 5.29 0.97 -1.81
N ILE A 45 5.28 0.41 -0.60
CA ILE A 45 4.76 1.07 0.59
C ILE A 45 5.93 1.31 1.55
N LYS A 46 6.07 2.55 2.00
CA LYS A 46 7.03 3.00 3.00
C LYS A 46 6.25 3.44 4.23
N ILE A 47 6.67 2.95 5.40
CA ILE A 47 6.13 3.34 6.69
C ILE A 47 7.28 3.86 7.55
N ASP A 48 7.18 5.10 8.00
CA ASP A 48 8.13 5.73 8.89
C ASP A 48 7.46 6.02 10.23
N LEU A 49 7.69 5.15 11.22
CA LEU A 49 7.10 5.27 12.55
C LEU A 49 7.69 6.42 13.39
N SER A 50 8.69 7.15 12.87
CA SER A 50 9.25 8.34 13.53
C SER A 50 8.48 9.63 13.22
N LYS A 51 7.51 9.57 12.30
CA LYS A 51 6.73 10.70 11.82
C LYS A 51 5.37 10.81 12.52
N GLU A 52 4.76 11.99 12.40
CA GLU A 52 3.37 12.23 12.82
C GLU A 52 2.41 11.34 12.03
N PRO A 53 1.29 10.88 12.63
CA PRO A 53 0.42 9.85 12.06
C PRO A 53 -0.05 10.07 10.61
N ASP A 54 -0.23 11.32 10.19
CA ASP A 54 -0.64 11.71 8.83
C ASP A 54 0.52 11.71 7.81
N GLU A 55 1.76 11.66 8.27
CA GLU A 55 2.98 11.63 7.46
C GLU A 55 3.69 10.26 7.46
N GLN A 56 3.21 9.29 8.24
CA GLN A 56 3.90 8.00 8.42
C GLN A 56 3.93 7.15 7.16
N ILE A 57 2.95 7.30 6.25
CA ILE A 57 2.78 6.42 5.10
C ILE A 57 3.06 7.18 3.80
N GLU A 58 3.98 6.63 3.01
CA GLU A 58 4.14 6.98 1.60
C GLU A 58 3.97 5.72 0.75
N TRP A 59 3.24 5.81 -0.36
CA TRP A 59 3.10 4.69 -1.28
C TRP A 59 3.12 5.12 -2.74
N TYR A 60 3.61 4.24 -3.60
CA TYR A 60 3.79 4.50 -5.02
C TYR A 60 3.51 3.23 -5.83
N VAL A 61 2.87 3.40 -6.99
CA VAL A 61 2.87 2.36 -8.04
C VAL A 61 4.00 2.69 -9.01
N ILE A 62 4.88 1.73 -9.25
CA ILE A 62 6.10 1.90 -10.03
C ILE A 62 6.00 1.05 -11.30
N ASP A 63 6.19 1.66 -12.46
CA ASP A 63 6.48 0.92 -13.69
C ASP A 63 7.96 0.56 -13.70
N ASN A 64 8.26 -0.74 -13.60
CA ASN A 64 9.62 -1.25 -13.51
C ASN A 64 10.40 -1.10 -14.83
N ASN A 65 9.72 -0.93 -15.97
CA ASN A 65 10.41 -0.74 -17.25
C ASN A 65 10.98 0.67 -17.37
N THR A 66 10.22 1.67 -16.93
CA THR A 66 10.58 3.08 -17.05
C THR A 66 11.16 3.67 -15.77
N GLY A 67 10.96 3.00 -14.63
CA GLY A 67 11.29 3.50 -13.29
C GLY A 67 10.36 4.61 -12.80
N MET A 68 9.34 4.99 -13.59
CA MET A 68 8.42 6.06 -13.24
C MET A 68 7.46 5.61 -12.14
N SER A 69 7.21 6.52 -11.18
CA SER A 69 6.22 6.33 -10.13
C SER A 69 4.94 7.10 -10.48
N TYR A 70 3.80 6.49 -10.18
CA TYR A 70 2.47 7.05 -10.40
C TYR A 70 1.76 7.14 -9.05
N SER A 71 1.27 8.34 -8.71
CA SER A 71 0.55 8.61 -7.47
C SER A 71 -0.93 8.20 -7.55
N THR A 72 -1.48 8.00 -8.74
CA THR A 72 -2.86 7.58 -8.95
C THR A 72 -2.95 6.83 -10.26
N PHE A 73 -3.42 5.58 -10.20
CA PHE A 73 -3.69 4.69 -11.34
C PHE A 73 -4.01 5.45 -12.63
N TYR A 74 -3.17 5.26 -13.65
CA TYR A 74 -3.26 5.81 -15.01
C TYR A 74 -4.68 6.26 -15.39
N PHE A 75 -4.97 7.55 -15.26
CA PHE A 75 -6.20 8.12 -15.80
C PHE A 75 -5.93 8.55 -17.24
N THR A 76 -6.23 7.65 -18.18
CA THR A 76 -6.31 7.96 -19.61
C THR A 76 -7.80 8.12 -19.94
N PRO A 77 -8.31 9.35 -20.15
CA PRO A 77 -9.74 9.59 -20.34
C PRO A 77 -10.35 8.97 -21.61
N ASN A 78 -9.53 8.45 -22.53
CA ASN A 78 -9.96 8.08 -23.89
C ASN A 78 -9.69 6.62 -24.29
N SER A 79 -9.39 5.70 -23.37
CA SER A 79 -9.15 4.30 -23.73
C SER A 79 -10.30 3.38 -23.34
N CYS A 80 -10.73 2.56 -24.30
CA CYS A 80 -11.44 1.31 -24.08
C CYS A 80 -10.89 0.56 -22.86
N LYS A 81 -11.75 -0.26 -22.20
CA LYS A 81 -11.45 -1.09 -21.03
C LYS A 81 -9.96 -1.49 -20.91
N ASP A 82 -9.26 -0.88 -19.96
CA ASP A 82 -7.84 -1.13 -19.72
C ASP A 82 -7.69 -2.33 -18.77
N LEU A 83 -7.54 -3.51 -19.35
CA LEU A 83 -7.39 -4.77 -18.61
C LEU A 83 -6.15 -4.79 -17.72
N VAL A 84 -5.10 -4.04 -18.07
CA VAL A 84 -3.89 -3.92 -17.25
C VAL A 84 -4.24 -3.11 -16.02
N ARG A 85 -4.85 -1.93 -16.18
CA ARG A 85 -5.29 -1.09 -15.06
C ARG A 85 -6.24 -1.83 -14.12
N ASP A 86 -7.24 -2.52 -14.66
CA ASP A 86 -8.20 -3.31 -13.87
C ASP A 86 -7.48 -4.38 -13.05
N THR A 87 -6.50 -5.06 -13.66
CA THR A 87 -5.71 -6.08 -12.97
C THR A 87 -4.84 -5.47 -11.89
N VAL A 88 -4.12 -4.38 -12.17
CA VAL A 88 -3.26 -3.68 -11.19
C VAL A 88 -4.11 -3.21 -10.01
N TYR A 89 -5.28 -2.62 -10.27
CA TYR A 89 -6.17 -2.13 -9.22
C TYR A 89 -6.73 -3.29 -8.37
N ARG A 90 -7.14 -4.40 -8.99
CA ARG A 90 -7.57 -5.60 -8.27
C ARG A 90 -6.47 -6.15 -7.38
N THR A 91 -5.28 -6.40 -7.93
CA THR A 91 -4.15 -6.94 -7.15
C THR A 91 -3.75 -5.98 -6.03
N PHE A 92 -3.79 -4.67 -6.28
CA PHE A 92 -3.53 -3.67 -5.24
C PHE A 92 -4.53 -3.77 -4.08
N ARG A 93 -5.82 -3.90 -4.38
CA ARG A 93 -6.87 -4.09 -3.37
C ARG A 93 -6.67 -5.40 -2.60
N GLU A 94 -6.29 -6.48 -3.29
CA GLU A 94 -5.97 -7.75 -2.63
C GLU A 94 -4.81 -7.61 -1.64
N VAL A 95 -3.72 -6.95 -2.03
CA VAL A 95 -2.58 -6.68 -1.14
C VAL A 95 -3.01 -5.86 0.09
N LEU A 96 -3.79 -4.79 -0.11
CA LEU A 96 -4.27 -3.96 1.00
C LEU A 96 -5.24 -4.73 1.92
N ASN A 97 -6.14 -5.54 1.37
CA ASN A 97 -7.07 -6.34 2.15
C ASN A 97 -6.33 -7.39 3.01
N GLU A 98 -5.26 -7.99 2.49
CA GLU A 98 -4.43 -8.90 3.28
C GLU A 98 -3.67 -8.19 4.39
N LEU A 99 -3.22 -6.95 4.17
CA LEU A 99 -2.59 -6.13 5.21
C LEU A 99 -3.59 -5.65 6.26
N ASP A 100 -4.83 -5.36 5.86
CA ASP A 100 -5.92 -4.98 6.76
C ASP A 100 -6.33 -6.15 7.66
N LYS A 101 -6.51 -7.35 7.09
CA LYS A 101 -6.77 -8.59 7.87
C LYS A 101 -5.68 -8.90 8.89
N ARG A 102 -4.45 -8.44 8.67
CA ARG A 102 -3.31 -8.59 9.58
C ARG A 102 -3.19 -7.42 10.56
N GLU A 103 -4.15 -6.50 10.55
CA GLU A 103 -4.20 -5.29 11.38
C GLU A 103 -2.94 -4.42 11.20
N VAL A 104 -2.48 -4.27 9.95
CA VAL A 104 -1.30 -3.45 9.62
C VAL A 104 -1.71 -2.11 9.04
N LEU A 105 -2.38 -2.13 7.88
CA LEU A 105 -2.84 -0.90 7.24
C LEU A 105 -4.13 -1.16 6.49
N TYR A 106 -4.96 -0.11 6.39
CA TYR A 106 -6.25 -0.15 5.72
C TYR A 106 -6.42 1.07 4.82
N MET A 107 -7.40 0.99 3.91
CA MET A 107 -7.78 2.11 3.05
C MET A 107 -8.86 2.95 3.73
N ASP A 108 -8.57 4.23 3.98
CA ASP A 108 -9.52 5.18 4.57
C ASP A 108 -10.58 5.58 3.55
N GLY A 109 -11.85 5.57 3.96
CA GLY A 109 -12.99 5.89 3.10
C GLY A 109 -13.58 4.70 2.30
N ASP A 110 -13.10 3.48 2.52
CA ASP A 110 -13.74 2.27 1.99
C ASP A 110 -14.76 1.77 3.01
N GLU A 111 -15.97 2.34 2.99
CA GLU A 111 -17.12 1.91 3.82
C GLU A 111 -17.69 0.54 3.37
N ASN A 112 -16.84 -0.43 3.08
CA ASN A 112 -17.25 -1.81 2.87
C ASN A 112 -16.51 -2.73 3.86
N GLY A 113 -16.96 -2.64 5.12
CA GLY A 113 -17.13 -3.82 5.95
C GLY A 113 -15.98 -4.22 6.86
N ASN A 114 -15.61 -3.38 7.83
CA ASN A 114 -15.28 -3.92 9.15
C ASN A 114 -15.67 -2.98 10.28
N LYS A 115 -16.94 -3.06 10.70
CA LYS A 115 -17.42 -2.55 11.98
C LYS A 115 -16.82 -3.42 13.09
N ASN A 116 -15.57 -3.19 13.49
CA ASN A 116 -15.04 -3.78 14.72
C ASN A 116 -13.79 -3.05 15.24
N SER A 117 -13.75 -1.72 15.18
CA SER A 117 -12.96 -0.97 16.16
C SER A 117 -13.81 -0.85 17.43
N LYS A 118 -13.56 -1.75 18.39
CA LYS A 118 -14.07 -1.58 19.75
C LYS A 118 -13.41 -0.33 20.34
N ILE A 119 -14.28 0.56 20.83
CA ILE A 119 -13.98 1.66 21.74
C ILE A 119 -13.42 1.09 23.04
#